data_AF-A0A9D2EC80-F1
#
_entry.id   AF-A0A9D2EC80-F1
#
_cell.length_a   1.000
_cell.length_b   1.000
_cell.length_c   1.000
_cell.angle_alpha   90.00
_cell.angle_beta   90.00
_cell.angle_gamma   90.00
#
_symmetry.space_group_name_H-M   'P 1'
#
loop_
_entity.id
_entity.type
_entity.pdbx_description
1 polymer ?
#
loop_
_entity_poly.entity_id
_entity_poly.type
_entity_poly.pdbx_seq_one_letter_code
_entity_poly.pdbx_strand_id
1 'polypeptide(L)'
;MDHGAQAELLTRISRALAEAVTGEWQQVHLQWSQASTQHSGRLLLVREDAATWEQVPDEVTRMLIELRAAMADPGAGTWLLITHTVTSGGEVTTHYSFDERPYWNSPEPSMLVAPHAPPVPSDAQWQADLRRFPRDREHAVAWLAPEEFEGEAAGQLRAGLDQWGHPRGGVVLPGDRPEEAFEGTVEVVRYGPRHYGVQVADFGQHVLLGEYETERAACDMAWQYLTAPMPPPVPVAAAELQARLTAARDSLAELASRVSAAGPGGMITNLATGLPYDRLGTVDGLYFYVWNTPWEQRSLPPSAWGPGAAQVTFVAAQAVEVQAEIAPGWFGQPGGGLRFHVEEPARGVRELVRSGVLRPVIVTR
;
A
#
# COMPACT_ATOMS: atom_id res chain seq x y z
N MET A 1 22.65 -0.32 -2.30
CA MET A 1 23.88 0.43 -1.95
C MET A 1 24.90 0.30 -3.06
N ASP A 2 25.83 1.26 -3.18
CA ASP A 2 27.06 1.06 -3.95
C ASP A 2 27.89 -0.05 -3.29
N HIS A 3 28.39 -1.00 -4.07
CA HIS A 3 29.28 -2.08 -3.61
C HIS A 3 30.49 -1.55 -2.80
N GLY A 4 30.91 -0.30 -3.07
CA GLY A 4 31.97 0.37 -2.31
C GLY A 4 31.67 0.53 -0.82
N ALA A 5 30.44 0.90 -0.44
CA ALA A 5 30.07 1.13 0.96
C ALA A 5 30.01 -0.17 1.78
N GLN A 6 29.56 -1.27 1.14
CA GLN A 6 29.59 -2.61 1.75
C GLN A 6 31.02 -3.08 2.03
N ALA A 7 31.91 -2.91 1.06
CA ALA A 7 33.31 -3.29 1.19
C ALA A 7 34.04 -2.50 2.28
N GLU A 8 33.71 -1.20 2.41
CA GLU A 8 34.26 -0.34 3.47
C GLU A 8 33.83 -0.80 4.87
N LEU A 9 32.54 -1.13 5.05
CA LEU A 9 32.04 -1.66 6.32
C LEU A 9 32.72 -2.97 6.71
N LEU A 10 32.86 -3.92 5.78
CA LEU A 10 33.57 -5.17 6.03
C LEU A 10 35.04 -4.95 6.41
N THR A 11 35.73 -4.04 5.72
CA THR A 11 37.13 -3.71 6.02
C THR A 11 37.27 -3.14 7.44
N ARG A 12 36.35 -2.27 7.86
CA ARG A 12 36.34 -1.71 9.21
C ARG A 12 36.03 -2.77 10.26
N ILE A 13 35.13 -3.71 9.98
CA ILE A 13 34.85 -4.87 10.84
C ILE A 13 36.11 -5.73 10.99
N SER A 14 36.78 -6.09 9.89
CA SER A 14 38.01 -6.92 9.94
C SER A 14 39.09 -6.28 10.82
N ARG A 15 39.31 -4.97 10.65
CA ARG A 15 40.31 -4.23 11.43
C ARG A 15 39.95 -4.18 12.91
N ALA A 16 38.72 -3.86 13.26
CA ALA A 16 38.27 -3.80 14.65
C ALA A 16 38.40 -5.15 15.36
N LEU A 17 38.12 -6.25 14.66
CA LEU A 17 38.34 -7.60 15.19
C LEU A 17 39.82 -7.90 15.46
N ALA A 18 40.71 -7.54 14.52
CA ALA A 18 42.15 -7.76 14.68
C ALA A 18 42.75 -6.89 15.79
N GLU A 19 42.34 -5.62 15.90
CA GLU A 19 42.81 -4.67 16.91
C GLU A 19 42.33 -5.03 18.33
N ALA A 20 41.21 -5.75 18.45
CA ALA A 20 40.69 -6.22 19.73
C ALA A 20 41.50 -7.39 20.33
N VAL A 21 42.32 -8.07 19.53
CA VAL A 21 43.09 -9.24 19.98
C VAL A 21 44.48 -8.81 20.43
N THR A 22 44.84 -9.21 21.65
CA THR A 22 46.19 -9.00 22.20
C THR A 22 47.05 -10.27 22.07
N GLY A 23 48.36 -10.09 21.90
CA GLY A 23 49.33 -11.20 21.78
C GLY A 23 49.27 -11.96 20.45
N GLU A 24 50.00 -13.06 20.35
CA GLU A 24 50.06 -13.91 19.15
C GLU A 24 48.76 -14.70 18.93
N TRP A 25 48.18 -14.60 17.73
CA TRP A 25 46.94 -15.29 17.36
C TRP A 25 47.01 -15.79 15.91
N GLN A 26 46.16 -16.75 15.56
CA GLN A 26 46.12 -17.33 14.21
C GLN A 26 44.92 -16.82 13.43
N GLN A 27 43.73 -16.92 14.00
CA GLN A 27 42.50 -16.46 13.36
C GLN A 27 41.41 -16.11 14.37
N VAL A 28 40.47 -15.28 13.94
CA VAL A 28 39.25 -14.94 14.66
C VAL A 28 38.07 -15.31 13.79
N HIS A 29 37.15 -16.11 14.32
CA HIS A 29 35.92 -16.52 13.64
C HIS A 29 34.71 -15.84 14.28
N LEU A 30 34.09 -14.93 13.54
CA LEU A 30 32.83 -14.29 13.90
C LEU A 30 31.66 -15.00 13.23
N GLN A 31 30.64 -15.33 14.00
CA GLN A 31 29.30 -15.63 13.50
C GLN A 31 28.32 -14.62 14.08
N TRP A 32 27.46 -14.05 13.24
CA TRP A 32 26.46 -13.07 13.66
C TRP A 32 25.12 -13.30 13.00
N SER A 33 24.06 -13.31 13.81
CA SER A 33 22.69 -13.44 13.35
C SER A 33 21.79 -12.43 14.07
N GLN A 34 20.80 -11.89 13.35
CA GLN A 34 19.88 -10.89 13.86
C GLN A 34 18.45 -11.20 13.41
N ALA A 35 17.52 -11.18 14.36
CA ALA A 35 16.09 -11.32 14.14
C ALA A 35 15.39 -10.07 14.71
N SER A 36 14.92 -9.21 13.82
CA SER A 36 14.35 -7.91 14.14
C SER A 36 15.34 -7.02 14.91
N THR A 37 15.05 -6.64 16.15
CA THR A 37 15.93 -5.81 16.99
C THR A 37 16.88 -6.64 17.87
N GLN A 38 16.68 -7.96 17.96
CA GLN A 38 17.52 -8.85 18.75
C GLN A 38 18.59 -9.50 17.88
N HIS A 39 19.75 -9.77 18.47
CA HIS A 39 20.88 -10.38 17.78
C HIS A 39 21.64 -11.34 18.69
N SER A 40 22.46 -12.19 18.07
CA SER A 40 23.46 -13.02 18.72
C SER A 40 24.75 -12.98 17.93
N GLY A 41 25.86 -12.79 18.64
CA GLY A 41 27.22 -12.83 18.11
C GLY A 41 28.03 -13.91 18.82
N ARG A 42 28.83 -14.65 18.07
CA ARG A 42 29.79 -15.65 18.57
C ARG A 42 31.16 -15.34 17.99
N LEU A 43 32.14 -15.09 18.86
CA LEU A 43 33.51 -14.79 18.46
C LEU A 43 34.44 -15.85 19.01
N LEU A 44 35.03 -16.68 18.14
CA LEU A 44 36.01 -17.67 18.53
C LEU A 44 37.41 -17.17 18.15
N LEU A 45 38.25 -16.92 19.14
CA LEU A 45 39.66 -16.60 18.96
C LEU A 45 40.48 -17.89 18.96
N VAL A 46 41.23 -18.12 17.88
CA VAL A 46 42.10 -19.28 17.73
C VAL A 46 43.55 -18.85 17.83
N ARG A 47 44.26 -19.48 18.77
CA ARG A 47 45.71 -19.40 18.96
C ARG A 47 46.31 -20.78 18.70
N GLU A 48 47.63 -20.88 18.71
CA GLU A 48 48.36 -22.13 18.39
C GLU A 48 47.88 -23.34 19.21
N ASP A 49 47.69 -23.15 20.53
CA ASP A 49 47.37 -24.25 21.44
C ASP A 49 45.92 -24.23 21.97
N ALA A 50 45.12 -23.22 21.63
CA ALA A 50 43.80 -23.03 22.24
C ALA A 50 42.83 -22.24 21.37
N ALA A 51 41.53 -22.50 21.58
CA ALA A 51 40.44 -21.68 21.06
C ALA A 51 39.55 -21.20 22.22
N THR A 52 39.31 -19.89 22.30
CA THR A 52 38.52 -19.25 23.36
C THR A 52 37.36 -18.45 22.79
N TRP A 53 36.24 -18.47 23.51
CA TRP A 53 35.11 -17.61 23.19
C TRP A 53 35.36 -16.20 23.75
N GLU A 54 35.28 -15.21 22.88
CA GLU A 54 35.45 -13.80 23.21
C GLU A 54 34.13 -13.04 23.03
N GLN A 55 34.03 -11.85 23.63
CA GLN A 55 32.92 -10.94 23.37
C GLN A 55 33.11 -10.24 22.02
N VAL A 56 32.02 -10.10 21.27
CA VAL A 56 32.03 -9.28 20.04
C VAL A 56 32.14 -7.81 20.45
N PRO A 57 33.13 -7.04 19.95
CA PRO A 57 33.25 -5.62 20.29
C PRO A 57 32.00 -4.81 19.90
N ASP A 58 31.61 -3.85 20.74
CA ASP A 58 30.39 -3.03 20.52
C ASP A 58 30.41 -2.27 19.19
N GLU A 59 31.59 -1.83 18.74
CA GLU A 59 31.72 -1.18 17.44
C GLU A 59 31.47 -2.13 16.27
N VAL A 60 31.90 -3.39 16.40
CA VAL A 60 31.64 -4.45 15.41
C VAL A 60 30.15 -4.76 15.37
N THR A 61 29.51 -4.88 16.54
CA THR A 61 28.04 -5.01 16.65
C THR A 61 27.30 -3.90 15.89
N ARG A 62 27.66 -2.64 16.09
CA ARG A 62 27.04 -1.50 15.37
C ARG A 62 27.24 -1.61 13.86
N MET A 63 28.45 -1.94 13.42
CA MET A 63 28.76 -2.07 11.98
C MET A 63 28.04 -3.26 11.34
N LEU A 64 27.81 -4.36 12.06
CA LEU A 64 27.05 -5.52 11.55
C LEU A 64 25.56 -5.18 11.37
N ILE A 65 24.97 -4.42 12.29
CA ILE A 65 23.58 -3.94 12.17
C ILE A 65 23.45 -3.02 10.94
N GLU A 66 24.41 -2.11 10.75
CA GLU A 66 24.47 -1.20 9.60
C GLU A 66 24.63 -1.99 8.29
N LEU A 67 25.59 -2.91 8.24
CA LEU A 67 25.84 -3.78 7.09
C LEU A 67 24.58 -4.58 6.69
N ARG A 68 23.88 -5.14 7.68
CA ARG A 68 22.66 -5.92 7.44
C ARG A 68 21.54 -5.10 6.81
N ALA A 69 21.30 -3.91 7.37
CA ALA A 69 20.27 -3.00 6.87
C ALA A 69 20.61 -2.51 5.46
N ALA A 70 21.88 -2.27 5.20
CA ALA A 70 22.34 -1.70 3.94
C ALA A 70 22.47 -2.73 2.80
N MET A 71 22.56 -4.02 3.14
CA MET A 71 22.48 -5.16 2.22
C MET A 71 21.05 -5.66 1.98
N ALA A 72 20.04 -5.03 2.58
CA ALA A 72 18.66 -5.39 2.31
C ALA A 72 18.25 -5.00 0.88
N ASP A 73 17.64 -5.94 0.18
CA ASP A 73 17.09 -5.75 -1.15
C ASP A 73 15.55 -5.82 -1.09
N PRO A 74 14.81 -4.87 -1.71
CA PRO A 74 13.35 -4.93 -1.76
C PRO A 74 12.86 -6.23 -2.41
N GLY A 75 12.15 -7.07 -1.65
CA GLY A 75 11.57 -8.33 -2.15
C GLY A 75 12.51 -9.54 -2.05
N ALA A 76 13.82 -9.38 -1.86
CA ALA A 76 14.72 -10.49 -1.51
C ALA A 76 15.12 -10.50 -0.02
N GLY A 77 14.88 -9.40 0.69
CA GLY A 77 15.20 -9.23 2.11
C GLY A 77 16.71 -9.07 2.33
N THR A 78 17.20 -9.55 3.47
CA THR A 78 18.63 -9.50 3.83
C THR A 78 19.08 -10.85 4.40
N TRP A 79 20.39 -11.01 4.60
CA TRP A 79 20.98 -12.23 5.15
C TRP A 79 20.53 -12.49 6.60
N LEU A 80 20.53 -13.77 6.98
CA LEU A 80 20.08 -14.27 8.29
C LEU A 80 21.26 -14.56 9.23
N LEU A 81 22.39 -14.97 8.64
CA LEU A 81 23.65 -15.24 9.31
C LEU A 81 24.79 -14.73 8.42
N ILE A 82 25.77 -14.09 9.04
CA ILE A 82 27.07 -13.81 8.44
C ILE A 82 28.15 -14.56 9.22
N THR A 83 29.07 -15.20 8.51
CA THR A 83 30.32 -15.71 9.08
C THR A 83 31.48 -14.94 8.51
N HIS A 84 32.37 -14.44 9.36
CA HIS A 84 33.51 -13.62 8.96
C HIS A 84 34.75 -14.09 9.70
N THR A 85 35.77 -14.49 8.94
CA THR A 85 37.05 -14.95 9.48
C THR A 85 38.15 -13.99 9.07
N VAL A 86 38.97 -13.61 10.03
CA VAL A 86 40.19 -12.82 9.82
C VAL A 86 41.36 -13.66 10.32
N THR A 87 42.45 -13.75 9.58
CA THR A 87 43.71 -14.37 10.02
C THR A 87 44.71 -13.30 10.47
N SER A 88 45.71 -13.68 11.27
CA SER A 88 46.78 -12.76 11.65
C SER A 88 47.66 -12.31 10.46
N GLY A 89 47.66 -13.07 9.37
CA GLY A 89 48.26 -12.68 8.09
C GLY A 89 47.45 -11.67 7.27
N GLY A 90 46.25 -11.29 7.74
CA GLY A 90 45.36 -10.33 7.08
C GLY A 90 44.45 -10.94 6.01
N GLU A 91 44.44 -12.27 5.84
CA GLU A 91 43.46 -12.93 4.97
C GLU A 91 42.06 -12.87 5.60
N VAL A 92 41.06 -12.59 4.77
CA VAL A 92 39.67 -12.42 5.18
C VAL A 92 38.76 -13.31 4.36
N THR A 93 37.87 -14.05 5.02
CA THR A 93 36.82 -14.84 4.38
C THR A 93 35.46 -14.44 4.95
N THR A 94 34.50 -14.11 4.08
CA THR A 94 33.13 -13.74 4.48
C THR A 94 32.13 -14.60 3.73
N HIS A 95 31.14 -15.12 4.45
CA HIS A 95 30.02 -15.86 3.89
C HIS A 95 28.71 -15.37 4.50
N TYR A 96 27.66 -15.36 3.69
CA TYR A 96 26.31 -14.95 4.07
C TYR A 96 25.36 -16.11 3.80
N SER A 97 24.56 -16.47 4.80
CA SER A 97 23.46 -17.41 4.64
C SER A 97 22.14 -16.63 4.60
N PHE A 98 21.36 -16.88 3.55
CA PHE A 98 20.09 -16.21 3.30
C PHE A 98 18.89 -17.11 3.55
N ASP A 99 19.10 -18.41 3.68
CA ASP A 99 18.09 -19.45 3.63
C ASP A 99 18.18 -20.44 4.79
N GLU A 100 19.36 -20.68 5.36
CA GLU A 100 19.51 -21.56 6.51
C GLU A 100 19.02 -20.91 7.80
N ARG A 101 18.42 -21.72 8.68
CA ARG A 101 17.92 -21.25 9.97
C ARG A 101 19.05 -21.11 10.99
N PRO A 102 19.30 -19.91 11.54
CA PRO A 102 20.21 -19.74 12.67
C PRO A 102 19.53 -20.09 13.99
N TYR A 103 20.26 -20.80 14.85
CA TYR A 103 19.90 -21.17 16.20
C TYR A 103 20.92 -20.58 17.19
N TRP A 104 20.56 -19.48 17.84
CA TRP A 104 21.39 -18.79 18.84
C TRP A 104 21.66 -19.69 20.05
N ASN A 105 20.74 -20.60 20.35
CA ASN A 105 20.87 -21.65 21.37
C ASN A 105 21.43 -22.98 20.83
N SER A 106 22.09 -22.98 19.66
CA SER A 106 22.83 -24.16 19.16
C SER A 106 23.85 -24.65 20.21
N PRO A 107 23.93 -25.97 20.47
CA PRO A 107 24.92 -26.55 21.38
C PRO A 107 26.32 -26.64 20.76
N GLU A 108 26.44 -26.47 19.44
CA GLU A 108 27.69 -26.54 18.69
C GLU A 108 28.29 -25.15 18.45
N PRO A 109 29.57 -25.02 18.07
CA PRO A 109 30.14 -23.73 17.69
C PRO A 109 29.37 -23.03 16.56
N SER A 110 28.86 -23.80 15.59
CA SER A 110 28.03 -23.29 14.49
C SER A 110 26.60 -22.96 14.96
N MET A 111 26.09 -21.80 14.57
CA MET A 111 24.67 -21.45 14.75
C MET A 111 23.72 -22.24 13.84
N LEU A 112 24.21 -23.05 12.90
CA LEU A 112 23.37 -23.78 11.95
C LEU A 112 22.96 -25.17 12.43
N VAL A 113 23.38 -25.55 13.65
CA VAL A 113 23.00 -26.83 14.25
C VAL A 113 21.77 -26.64 15.14
N ALA A 114 20.70 -27.38 14.84
CA ALA A 114 19.46 -27.30 15.58
C ALA A 114 19.62 -27.84 17.02
N PRO A 115 19.14 -27.12 18.05
CA PRO A 115 19.11 -27.60 19.43
C PRO A 115 17.96 -28.60 19.65
N HIS A 116 18.04 -29.37 20.74
CA HIS A 116 16.91 -30.18 21.20
C HIS A 116 15.80 -29.37 21.87
N ALA A 117 16.15 -28.21 22.44
CA ALA A 117 15.20 -27.27 23.04
C ALA A 117 14.47 -26.44 21.95
N PRO A 118 13.36 -25.75 22.28
CA PRO A 118 12.73 -24.83 21.35
C PRO A 118 13.74 -23.84 20.75
N PRO A 119 13.65 -23.55 19.42
CA PRO A 119 14.64 -22.72 18.76
C PRO A 119 14.60 -21.29 19.26
N VAL A 120 15.78 -20.72 19.46
CA VAL A 120 15.97 -19.29 19.70
C VAL A 120 16.81 -18.76 18.53
N PRO A 121 16.33 -17.81 17.72
CA PRO A 121 15.03 -17.14 17.82
C PRO A 121 13.84 -18.04 17.46
N SER A 122 12.68 -17.69 18.01
CA SER A 122 11.41 -18.31 17.65
C SER A 122 10.92 -17.86 16.27
N ASP A 123 9.98 -18.59 15.69
CA ASP A 123 9.38 -18.25 14.39
C ASP A 123 8.72 -16.88 14.42
N ALA A 124 8.10 -16.49 15.54
CA ALA A 124 7.50 -15.17 15.70
C ALA A 124 8.54 -14.03 15.63
N GLN A 125 9.75 -14.25 16.15
CA GLN A 125 10.85 -13.28 16.05
C GLN A 125 11.37 -13.17 14.63
N TRP A 126 11.48 -14.30 13.93
CA TRP A 126 11.86 -14.30 12.53
C TRP A 126 10.78 -13.71 11.61
N GLN A 127 9.49 -13.91 11.89
CA GLN A 127 8.39 -13.22 11.21
C GLN A 127 8.42 -11.71 11.46
N ALA A 128 8.81 -11.28 12.67
CA ALA A 128 9.05 -9.87 12.95
C ALA A 128 10.22 -9.29 12.15
N ASP A 129 11.23 -10.10 11.85
CA ASP A 129 12.33 -9.73 10.97
C ASP A 129 11.90 -9.59 9.51
N LEU A 130 11.09 -10.52 9.00
CA LEU A 130 10.52 -10.44 7.65
C LEU A 130 9.66 -9.20 7.44
N ARG A 131 8.97 -8.69 8.48
CA ARG A 131 8.25 -7.40 8.38
C ARG A 131 9.18 -6.20 8.21
N ARG A 132 10.43 -6.29 8.69
CA ARG A 132 11.43 -5.23 8.56
C ARG A 132 12.23 -5.35 7.27
N PHE A 133 12.46 -6.58 6.82
CA PHE A 133 13.19 -6.90 5.60
C PHE A 133 12.33 -7.86 4.74
N PRO A 134 11.30 -7.33 4.06
CA PRO A 134 10.33 -8.14 3.32
C PRO A 134 10.99 -9.00 2.26
N ARG A 135 10.44 -10.20 2.11
CA ARG A 135 10.80 -11.17 1.08
C ARG A 135 9.56 -11.54 0.30
N ASP A 136 9.70 -11.64 -1.01
CA ASP A 136 8.69 -12.19 -1.90
C ASP A 136 8.67 -13.71 -1.77
N ARG A 137 7.60 -14.35 -2.25
CA ARG A 137 7.44 -15.80 -2.16
C ARG A 137 8.59 -16.59 -2.80
N GLU A 138 9.21 -16.07 -3.86
CA GLU A 138 10.36 -16.71 -4.51
C GLU A 138 11.61 -16.72 -3.62
N HIS A 139 11.73 -15.76 -2.70
CA HIS A 139 12.83 -15.63 -1.74
C HIS A 139 12.45 -16.11 -0.33
N ALA A 140 11.26 -16.72 -0.20
CA ALA A 140 10.76 -17.30 1.04
C ALA A 140 11.70 -18.38 1.57
N VAL A 141 11.95 -18.35 2.87
CA VAL A 141 12.69 -19.42 3.54
C VAL A 141 11.75 -20.54 3.95
N ALA A 142 12.04 -21.76 3.51
CA ALA A 142 11.14 -22.91 3.67
C ALA A 142 10.77 -23.20 5.14
N TRP A 143 11.69 -22.93 6.08
CA TRP A 143 11.48 -23.18 7.52
C TRP A 143 10.65 -22.11 8.23
N LEU A 144 10.36 -20.98 7.58
CA LEU A 144 9.58 -19.87 8.14
C LEU A 144 8.36 -19.53 7.29
N ALA A 145 8.10 -20.30 6.22
CA ALA A 145 7.14 -19.95 5.17
C ALA A 145 5.82 -19.41 5.76
N PRO A 146 5.63 -18.07 5.82
CA PRO A 146 4.41 -17.51 6.34
C PRO A 146 3.29 -17.85 5.37
N GLU A 147 2.07 -17.99 5.89
CA GLU A 147 0.88 -18.22 5.07
C GLU A 147 0.65 -17.03 4.09
N GLU A 148 1.05 -15.82 4.49
CA GLU A 148 0.90 -14.59 3.71
C GLU A 148 2.19 -13.74 3.77
N PHE A 149 2.58 -13.17 2.62
CA PHE A 149 3.63 -12.15 2.54
C PHE A 149 3.02 -10.75 2.38
N GLU A 150 3.65 -9.75 3.00
CA GLU A 150 3.23 -8.35 2.88
C GLU A 150 3.36 -7.88 1.43
N GLY A 151 2.32 -7.24 0.89
CA GLY A 151 2.27 -6.78 -0.50
C GLY A 151 1.82 -7.87 -1.49
N GLU A 152 1.81 -9.14 -1.10
CA GLU A 152 1.44 -10.24 -1.98
C GLU A 152 -0.05 -10.17 -2.35
N ALA A 153 -0.93 -9.93 -1.37
CA ALA A 153 -2.35 -9.83 -1.61
C ALA A 153 -2.70 -8.59 -2.44
N ALA A 154 -1.99 -7.48 -2.21
CA ALA A 154 -2.10 -6.27 -3.03
C ALA A 154 -1.66 -6.53 -4.48
N GLY A 155 -0.52 -7.20 -4.69
CA GLY A 155 -0.03 -7.58 -6.01
C GLY A 155 -1.01 -8.50 -6.76
N GLN A 156 -1.60 -9.48 -6.06
CA GLN A 156 -2.63 -10.36 -6.61
C GLN A 156 -3.90 -9.59 -6.99
N LEU A 157 -4.36 -8.68 -6.13
CA LEU A 157 -5.51 -7.83 -6.42
C LEU A 157 -5.25 -6.95 -7.64
N ARG A 158 -4.07 -6.33 -7.73
CA ARG A 158 -3.67 -5.52 -8.90
C ARG A 158 -3.71 -6.34 -10.18
N ALA A 159 -3.09 -7.53 -10.18
CA ALA A 159 -3.09 -8.41 -11.34
C ALA A 159 -4.50 -8.85 -11.76
N GLY A 160 -5.35 -9.20 -10.78
CA GLY A 160 -6.74 -9.56 -11.03
C GLY A 160 -7.55 -8.41 -11.62
N LEU A 161 -7.40 -7.19 -11.10
CA LEU A 161 -8.10 -6.00 -11.57
C LEU A 161 -7.63 -5.58 -12.98
N ASP A 162 -6.33 -5.67 -13.25
CA ASP A 162 -5.76 -5.44 -14.59
C ASP A 162 -6.36 -6.45 -15.60
N GLN A 163 -6.44 -7.74 -15.23
CA GLN A 163 -7.07 -8.76 -16.08
C GLN A 163 -8.56 -8.53 -16.29
N TRP A 164 -9.26 -8.01 -15.27
CA TRP A 164 -10.67 -7.61 -15.35
C TRP A 164 -10.90 -6.35 -16.17
N GLY A 165 -9.84 -5.58 -16.47
CA GLY A 165 -9.91 -4.31 -17.18
C GLY A 165 -10.38 -3.14 -16.32
N HIS A 166 -10.23 -3.23 -14.99
CA HIS A 166 -10.49 -2.10 -14.10
C HIS A 166 -9.39 -1.02 -14.28
N PRO A 167 -9.72 0.27 -14.42
CA PRO A 167 -8.72 1.30 -14.64
C PRO A 167 -7.78 1.43 -13.44
N ARG A 168 -6.47 1.52 -13.70
CA ARG A 168 -5.45 1.55 -12.65
C ARG A 168 -5.61 2.68 -11.65
N GLY A 169 -5.99 3.87 -12.12
CA GLY A 169 -6.25 5.05 -11.26
C GLY A 169 -7.53 4.93 -10.42
N GLY A 170 -8.35 3.91 -10.63
CA GLY A 170 -9.56 3.66 -9.84
C GLY A 170 -9.33 2.92 -8.52
N VAL A 171 -8.11 2.45 -8.29
CA VAL A 171 -7.73 1.72 -7.07
C VAL A 171 -6.31 2.06 -6.63
N VAL A 172 -6.12 2.31 -5.33
CA VAL A 172 -4.82 2.51 -4.70
C VAL A 172 -4.58 1.38 -3.70
N LEU A 173 -3.45 0.69 -3.82
CA LEU A 173 -3.07 -0.41 -2.94
C LEU A 173 -1.80 -0.03 -2.14
N PRO A 174 -1.49 -0.77 -1.05
CA PRO A 174 -0.26 -0.56 -0.31
C PRO A 174 0.97 -0.60 -1.23
N GLY A 175 1.78 0.47 -1.20
CA GLY A 175 2.97 0.63 -2.03
C GLY A 175 2.76 1.38 -3.36
N ASP A 176 1.51 1.63 -3.76
CA ASP A 176 1.22 2.46 -4.93
C ASP A 176 1.48 3.96 -4.69
N ARG A 177 1.59 4.71 -5.78
CA ARG A 177 1.70 6.18 -5.80
C ARG A 177 0.32 6.83 -5.84
N PRO A 178 -0.18 7.41 -4.74
CA PRO A 178 -1.55 7.93 -4.68
C PRO A 178 -1.79 9.15 -5.58
N GLU A 179 -0.75 9.88 -5.99
CA GLU A 179 -0.88 11.04 -6.87
C GLU A 179 -1.36 10.71 -8.29
N GLU A 180 -1.30 9.44 -8.69
CA GLU A 180 -1.80 8.95 -9.97
C GLU A 180 -3.28 8.52 -9.90
N ALA A 181 -3.87 8.52 -8.71
CA ALA A 181 -5.25 8.10 -8.49
C ALA A 181 -6.27 9.10 -9.06
N PHE A 182 -7.41 8.57 -9.47
CA PHE A 182 -8.57 9.38 -9.79
C PHE A 182 -9.21 9.89 -8.51
N GLU A 183 -9.92 11.01 -8.62
CA GLU A 183 -10.95 11.30 -7.64
C GLU A 183 -11.97 10.16 -7.64
N GLY A 184 -12.42 9.72 -6.47
CA GLY A 184 -13.39 8.63 -6.31
C GLY A 184 -12.75 7.25 -6.42
N THR A 185 -11.50 7.11 -5.98
CA THR A 185 -10.76 5.85 -5.97
C THR A 185 -11.15 4.98 -4.79
N VAL A 186 -10.99 3.65 -4.93
CA VAL A 186 -11.04 2.72 -3.80
C VAL A 186 -9.63 2.49 -3.28
N GLU A 187 -9.42 2.66 -1.99
CA GLU A 187 -8.10 2.53 -1.37
C GLU A 187 -8.08 1.35 -0.41
N VAL A 188 -7.05 0.52 -0.52
CA VAL A 188 -6.65 -0.42 0.54
C VAL A 188 -5.54 0.25 1.33
N VAL A 189 -5.84 0.66 2.56
CA VAL A 189 -4.95 1.45 3.41
C VAL A 189 -4.43 0.60 4.56
N ARG A 190 -3.14 0.70 4.87
CA ARG A 190 -2.56 0.09 6.07
C ARG A 190 -2.41 1.15 7.16
N TYR A 191 -3.16 1.01 8.24
CA TYR A 191 -3.01 1.86 9.44
C TYR A 191 -1.97 1.30 10.42
N GLY A 192 -1.71 -0.01 10.38
CA GLY A 192 -0.69 -0.64 11.22
C GLY A 192 -0.38 -2.09 10.82
N PRO A 193 0.42 -2.81 11.62
CA PRO A 193 0.86 -4.17 11.28
C PRO A 193 -0.27 -5.20 11.08
N ARG A 194 -1.40 -5.03 11.78
CA ARG A 194 -2.60 -5.88 11.72
C ARG A 194 -3.89 -5.06 11.62
N HIS A 195 -3.82 -3.92 10.94
CA HIS A 195 -4.97 -3.03 10.82
C HIS A 195 -4.96 -2.38 9.44
N TYR A 196 -5.92 -2.82 8.64
CA TYR A 196 -6.15 -2.37 7.27
C TYR A 196 -7.56 -1.81 7.15
N GLY A 197 -7.72 -0.81 6.29
CA GLY A 197 -9.02 -0.26 5.90
C GLY A 197 -9.24 -0.42 4.40
N VAL A 198 -10.49 -0.55 4.00
CA VAL A 198 -10.92 -0.34 2.62
C VAL A 198 -11.83 0.87 2.62
N GLN A 199 -11.52 1.88 1.81
CA GLN A 199 -12.26 3.14 1.79
C GLN A 199 -12.43 3.69 0.37
N VAL A 200 -13.42 4.55 0.18
CA VAL A 200 -13.54 5.40 -1.02
C VAL A 200 -12.93 6.75 -0.68
N ALA A 201 -12.04 7.26 -1.53
CA ALA A 201 -11.46 8.59 -1.39
C ALA A 201 -11.87 9.51 -2.54
N ASP A 202 -12.37 10.72 -2.22
CA ASP A 202 -12.88 11.68 -3.20
C ASP A 202 -12.85 13.12 -2.65
N PHE A 203 -12.16 14.02 -3.36
CA PHE A 203 -11.95 15.42 -2.99
C PHE A 203 -11.43 15.62 -1.56
N GLY A 204 -10.49 14.76 -1.13
CA GLY A 204 -9.93 14.76 0.22
C GLY A 204 -10.90 14.27 1.31
N GLN A 205 -12.12 13.86 0.95
CA GLN A 205 -13.03 13.12 1.82
C GLN A 205 -12.78 11.62 1.69
N HIS A 206 -13.10 10.86 2.74
CA HIS A 206 -13.03 9.41 2.73
C HIS A 206 -14.25 8.81 3.40
N VAL A 207 -14.76 7.72 2.83
CA VAL A 207 -15.81 6.90 3.43
C VAL A 207 -15.29 5.48 3.59
N LEU A 208 -15.29 5.00 4.84
CA LEU A 208 -14.84 3.66 5.19
C LEU A 208 -15.85 2.61 4.74
N LEU A 209 -15.40 1.65 3.95
CA LEU A 209 -16.20 0.49 3.54
C LEU A 209 -16.08 -0.66 4.55
N GLY A 210 -14.93 -0.79 5.22
CA GLY A 210 -14.70 -1.76 6.30
C GLY A 210 -13.25 -1.77 6.80
N GLU A 211 -13.04 -2.43 7.94
CA GLU A 211 -11.72 -2.64 8.55
C GLU A 211 -11.40 -4.13 8.66
N TYR A 212 -10.12 -4.47 8.54
CA TYR A 212 -9.62 -5.83 8.41
C TYR A 212 -8.30 -6.02 9.17
N GLU A 213 -8.07 -7.23 9.68
CA GLU A 213 -6.82 -7.55 10.39
C GLU A 213 -5.66 -7.89 9.45
N THR A 214 -5.95 -8.34 8.23
CA THR A 214 -4.93 -8.78 7.25
C THR A 214 -5.09 -8.07 5.90
N GLU A 215 -3.98 -7.94 5.17
CA GLU A 215 -3.96 -7.36 3.83
C GLU A 215 -4.82 -8.19 2.87
N ARG A 216 -4.77 -9.52 3.00
CA ARG A 216 -5.58 -10.45 2.19
C ARG A 216 -7.07 -10.19 2.34
N ALA A 217 -7.57 -10.08 3.57
CA ALA A 217 -8.98 -9.83 3.83
C ALA A 217 -9.43 -8.47 3.30
N ALA A 218 -8.61 -7.42 3.45
CA ALA A 218 -8.89 -6.12 2.86
C ALA A 218 -8.93 -6.17 1.33
N CYS A 219 -7.96 -6.87 0.71
CA CYS A 219 -7.90 -7.03 -0.74
C CYS A 219 -9.07 -7.87 -1.29
N ASP A 220 -9.52 -8.89 -0.55
CA ASP A 220 -10.72 -9.67 -0.91
C ASP A 220 -11.98 -8.84 -0.86
N MET A 221 -12.14 -7.99 0.16
CA MET A 221 -13.25 -7.02 0.19
C MET A 221 -13.17 -6.07 -1.01
N ALA A 222 -12.01 -5.48 -1.29
CA ALA A 222 -11.85 -4.55 -2.40
C ALA A 222 -12.18 -5.23 -3.74
N TRP A 223 -11.72 -6.47 -3.96
CA TRP A 223 -12.12 -7.27 -5.11
C TRP A 223 -13.63 -7.43 -5.20
N GLN A 224 -14.27 -7.91 -4.12
CA GLN A 224 -15.72 -8.12 -4.07
C GLN A 224 -16.50 -6.83 -4.34
N TYR A 225 -16.04 -5.69 -3.82
CA TYR A 225 -16.66 -4.39 -4.05
C TYR A 225 -16.53 -3.94 -5.51
N LEU A 226 -15.31 -3.95 -6.05
CA LEU A 226 -15.00 -3.41 -7.38
C LEU A 226 -15.58 -4.27 -8.50
N THR A 227 -15.62 -5.60 -8.30
CA THR A 227 -16.16 -6.58 -9.27
C THR A 227 -17.64 -6.89 -9.05
N ALA A 228 -18.27 -6.30 -8.03
CA ALA A 228 -19.70 -6.47 -7.79
C ALA A 228 -20.51 -6.12 -9.06
N PRO A 229 -21.45 -6.99 -9.49
CA PRO A 229 -22.27 -6.71 -10.67
C PRO A 229 -23.00 -5.37 -10.56
N MET A 230 -22.92 -4.59 -11.64
CA MET A 230 -23.62 -3.33 -11.81
C MET A 230 -24.81 -3.51 -12.75
N PRO A 231 -25.95 -2.82 -12.52
CA PRO A 231 -27.04 -2.78 -13.48
C PRO A 231 -26.53 -2.35 -14.86
N PRO A 232 -26.96 -3.02 -15.95
CA PRO A 232 -26.49 -2.68 -17.28
C PRO A 232 -26.97 -1.26 -17.66
N PRO A 233 -26.13 -0.47 -18.35
CA PRO A 233 -26.53 0.84 -18.79
C PRO A 233 -27.59 0.77 -19.88
N VAL A 234 -28.50 1.75 -19.89
CA VAL A 234 -29.56 1.87 -20.90
C VAL A 234 -29.17 2.93 -21.93
N PRO A 235 -29.33 2.68 -23.25
CA PRO A 235 -29.07 3.71 -24.26
C PRO A 235 -30.10 4.85 -24.15
N VAL A 236 -29.63 6.10 -24.14
CA VAL A 236 -30.47 7.30 -24.17
C VAL A 236 -29.83 8.33 -25.11
N ALA A 237 -30.64 8.97 -25.95
CA ALA A 237 -30.14 9.97 -26.89
C ALA A 237 -29.67 11.24 -26.17
N ALA A 238 -28.54 11.80 -26.61
CA ALA A 238 -28.02 13.06 -26.08
C ALA A 238 -29.05 14.20 -26.15
N ALA A 239 -29.86 14.24 -27.22
CA ALA A 239 -30.94 15.21 -27.37
C ALA A 239 -32.03 15.06 -26.29
N GLU A 240 -32.31 13.85 -25.83
CA GLU A 240 -33.28 13.60 -24.76
C GLU A 240 -32.73 14.07 -23.41
N LEU A 241 -31.46 13.77 -23.10
CA LEU A 241 -30.81 14.25 -21.89
C LEU A 241 -30.76 15.78 -21.86
N GLN A 242 -30.43 16.39 -23.00
CA GLN A 242 -30.42 17.84 -23.16
C GLN A 242 -31.80 18.46 -22.96
N ALA A 243 -32.86 17.84 -23.51
CA ALA A 243 -34.23 18.31 -23.33
C ALA A 243 -34.65 18.28 -21.84
N ARG A 244 -34.25 17.24 -21.09
CA ARG A 244 -34.49 17.14 -19.64
C ARG A 244 -33.77 18.27 -18.87
N LEU A 245 -32.52 18.57 -19.22
CA LEU A 245 -31.78 19.70 -18.64
C LEU A 245 -32.44 21.04 -18.98
N THR A 246 -32.85 21.25 -20.23
CA THR A 246 -33.52 22.48 -20.66
C THR A 246 -34.83 22.70 -19.91
N ALA A 247 -35.62 21.64 -19.71
CA ALA A 247 -36.86 21.70 -18.95
C ALA A 247 -36.62 22.01 -17.45
N ALA A 248 -35.49 21.56 -16.89
CA ALA A 248 -35.14 21.77 -15.49
C ALA A 248 -34.30 23.03 -15.22
N ARG A 249 -33.98 23.83 -16.25
CA ARG A 249 -33.02 24.95 -16.17
C ARG A 249 -33.33 25.93 -15.04
N ASP A 250 -34.58 26.36 -14.94
CA ASP A 250 -34.97 27.40 -13.99
C ASP A 250 -34.93 26.86 -12.54
N SER A 251 -35.35 25.60 -12.34
CA SER A 251 -35.24 24.91 -11.04
C SER A 251 -33.79 24.65 -10.62
N LEU A 252 -32.90 24.32 -11.57
CA LEU A 252 -31.47 24.17 -11.30
C LEU A 252 -30.81 25.50 -10.92
N ALA A 253 -31.19 26.60 -11.59
CA ALA A 253 -30.71 27.94 -11.26
C ALA A 253 -31.18 28.39 -9.87
N GLU A 254 -32.43 28.11 -9.52
CA GLU A 254 -32.96 28.36 -8.17
C GLU A 254 -32.20 27.54 -7.11
N LEU A 255 -31.99 26.24 -7.36
CA LEU A 255 -31.21 25.38 -6.47
C LEU A 255 -29.79 25.90 -6.29
N ALA A 256 -29.09 26.24 -7.38
CA ALA A 256 -27.75 26.80 -7.31
C ALA A 256 -27.71 28.11 -6.48
N SER A 257 -28.71 28.98 -6.62
CA SER A 257 -28.83 30.20 -5.81
C SER A 257 -29.01 29.90 -4.33
N ARG A 258 -29.86 28.92 -3.98
CA ARG A 258 -30.08 28.49 -2.59
C ARG A 258 -28.84 27.84 -1.98
N VAL A 259 -28.16 26.97 -2.71
CA VAL A 259 -26.90 26.33 -2.29
C VAL A 259 -25.82 27.40 -2.06
N SER A 260 -25.71 28.38 -2.96
CA SER A 260 -24.77 29.50 -2.80
C SER A 260 -25.08 30.34 -1.56
N ALA A 261 -26.37 30.57 -1.28
CA ALA A 261 -26.81 31.30 -0.10
C ALA A 261 -26.58 30.52 1.21
N ALA A 262 -26.57 29.19 1.17
CA ALA A 262 -26.26 28.34 2.32
C ALA A 262 -24.77 28.39 2.72
N GLY A 263 -23.87 28.70 1.78
CA GLY A 263 -22.44 28.87 2.02
C GLY A 263 -21.63 27.57 1.89
N PRO A 264 -20.39 27.54 2.44
CA PRO A 264 -19.53 26.36 2.39
C PRO A 264 -20.20 25.13 3.01
N GLY A 265 -20.09 23.98 2.35
CA GLY A 265 -20.81 22.75 2.71
C GLY A 265 -22.23 22.65 2.12
N GLY A 266 -22.74 23.73 1.53
CA GLY A 266 -23.99 23.68 0.76
C GLY A 266 -25.21 23.33 1.61
N MET A 267 -26.11 22.50 1.07
CA MET A 267 -27.34 22.11 1.78
C MET A 267 -27.87 20.73 1.38
N ILE A 268 -28.57 20.06 2.30
CA ILE A 268 -29.30 18.83 2.01
C ILE A 268 -30.50 19.12 1.10
N THR A 269 -30.67 18.30 0.08
CA THR A 269 -31.79 18.32 -0.86
C THR A 269 -32.07 16.91 -1.37
N ASN A 270 -33.16 16.72 -2.11
CA ASN A 270 -33.43 15.48 -2.81
C ASN A 270 -32.95 15.54 -4.26
N LEU A 271 -32.42 14.43 -4.77
CA LEU A 271 -32.14 14.28 -6.20
C LEU A 271 -33.39 14.46 -7.05
N ALA A 272 -33.26 15.25 -8.11
CA ALA A 272 -34.34 15.48 -9.05
C ALA A 272 -34.49 14.25 -9.96
N THR A 273 -35.57 13.50 -9.76
CA THR A 273 -35.87 12.31 -10.57
C THR A 273 -36.01 12.69 -12.05
N GLY A 274 -35.43 11.87 -12.92
CA GLY A 274 -35.42 12.06 -14.37
C GLY A 274 -34.30 12.97 -14.87
N LEU A 275 -33.61 13.71 -14.00
CA LEU A 275 -32.50 14.57 -14.39
C LEU A 275 -31.23 13.74 -14.68
N PRO A 276 -30.44 14.10 -15.71
CA PRO A 276 -29.16 13.46 -15.97
C PRO A 276 -28.04 14.08 -15.12
N TYR A 277 -27.15 13.20 -14.68
CA TYR A 277 -25.97 13.50 -13.88
C TYR A 277 -24.76 12.74 -14.42
N ASP A 278 -23.56 13.18 -14.06
CA ASP A 278 -22.34 12.45 -14.39
C ASP A 278 -21.22 12.62 -13.37
N ARG A 279 -20.20 11.78 -13.54
CA ARG A 279 -18.91 11.89 -12.87
C ARG A 279 -17.78 11.54 -13.85
N LEU A 280 -16.62 12.15 -13.67
CA LEU A 280 -15.39 11.79 -14.39
C LEU A 280 -14.48 10.94 -13.48
N GLY A 281 -13.84 9.91 -14.04
CA GLY A 281 -13.01 8.94 -13.31
C GLY A 281 -13.71 7.59 -13.22
N THR A 282 -13.99 7.14 -12.00
CA THR A 282 -14.73 5.90 -11.68
C THR A 282 -16.11 6.19 -11.11
N VAL A 283 -16.93 5.15 -11.00
CA VAL A 283 -18.29 5.22 -10.40
C VAL A 283 -18.28 5.22 -8.87
N ASP A 284 -17.13 4.98 -8.25
CA ASP A 284 -17.04 4.68 -6.82
C ASP A 284 -17.11 5.92 -5.93
N GLY A 285 -16.76 7.09 -6.48
CA GLY A 285 -16.67 8.35 -5.75
C GLY A 285 -17.93 8.81 -5.03
N LEU A 286 -17.76 9.86 -4.23
CA LEU A 286 -18.76 10.45 -3.35
C LEU A 286 -19.46 11.63 -4.00
N TYR A 287 -18.81 12.32 -4.94
CA TYR A 287 -19.35 13.49 -5.62
C TYR A 287 -19.80 13.19 -7.06
N PHE A 288 -20.84 13.85 -7.52
CA PHE A 288 -21.25 13.85 -8.92
C PHE A 288 -21.90 15.18 -9.30
N TYR A 289 -22.02 15.44 -10.60
CA TYR A 289 -22.42 16.74 -11.13
C TYR A 289 -23.67 16.61 -12.00
N VAL A 290 -24.33 17.74 -12.24
CA VAL A 290 -25.30 17.83 -13.33
C VAL A 290 -24.60 17.43 -14.64
N TRP A 291 -25.28 16.64 -15.48
CA TRP A 291 -24.68 16.11 -16.70
C TRP A 291 -24.11 17.21 -17.58
N ASN A 292 -22.92 16.96 -18.12
CA ASN A 292 -22.19 17.86 -19.01
C ASN A 292 -21.80 19.20 -18.37
N THR A 293 -21.65 19.24 -17.04
CA THR A 293 -21.00 20.38 -16.35
C THR A 293 -19.60 20.60 -16.96
N PRO A 294 -19.19 21.84 -17.29
CA PRO A 294 -17.88 22.13 -17.86
C PRO A 294 -16.72 21.70 -16.96
N TRP A 295 -15.58 21.37 -17.57
CA TRP A 295 -14.39 20.87 -16.85
C TRP A 295 -13.94 21.82 -15.74
N GLU A 296 -13.77 23.11 -16.06
CA GLU A 296 -13.26 24.14 -15.15
C GLU A 296 -14.20 24.40 -13.96
N GLN A 297 -15.48 24.00 -14.10
CA GLN A 297 -16.48 24.11 -13.05
C GLN A 297 -16.48 22.93 -12.08
N ARG A 298 -15.75 21.86 -12.40
CA ARG A 298 -15.67 20.65 -11.56
C ARG A 298 -14.53 20.71 -10.56
N SER A 299 -13.49 21.50 -10.83
CA SER A 299 -12.27 21.57 -10.01
C SER A 299 -11.64 20.20 -9.84
N LEU A 300 -11.44 19.46 -10.93
CA LEU A 300 -10.84 18.12 -10.92
C LEU A 300 -9.32 18.16 -11.14
N PRO A 301 -8.55 17.21 -10.57
CA PRO A 301 -7.13 17.10 -10.85
C PRO A 301 -6.88 16.59 -12.27
N PRO A 302 -5.67 16.78 -12.84
CA PRO A 302 -5.31 16.23 -14.14
C PRO A 302 -5.51 14.71 -14.26
N SER A 303 -5.43 13.96 -13.15
CA SER A 303 -5.65 12.51 -13.13
C SER A 303 -7.08 12.11 -13.52
N ALA A 304 -8.07 13.00 -13.46
CA ALA A 304 -9.45 12.69 -13.86
C ALA A 304 -9.63 12.43 -15.38
N TRP A 305 -8.59 12.67 -16.19
CA TRP A 305 -8.49 12.24 -17.59
C TRP A 305 -7.33 11.26 -17.84
N GLY A 306 -6.81 10.64 -16.79
CA GLY A 306 -5.78 9.62 -16.91
C GLY A 306 -6.26 8.39 -17.70
N PRO A 307 -5.34 7.51 -18.11
CA PRO A 307 -5.68 6.30 -18.84
C PRO A 307 -6.76 5.47 -18.14
N GLY A 308 -7.86 5.20 -18.83
CA GLY A 308 -8.99 4.42 -18.31
C GLY A 308 -10.03 5.22 -17.52
N ALA A 309 -9.84 6.53 -17.30
CA ALA A 309 -10.88 7.40 -16.77
C ALA A 309 -12.06 7.50 -17.76
N ALA A 310 -13.28 7.51 -17.25
CA ALA A 310 -14.48 7.60 -18.08
C ALA A 310 -15.45 8.66 -17.52
N GLN A 311 -16.29 9.21 -18.40
CA GLN A 311 -17.49 9.93 -17.99
C GLN A 311 -18.61 8.91 -17.71
N VAL A 312 -18.86 8.65 -16.45
CA VAL A 312 -19.95 7.78 -16.01
C VAL A 312 -21.22 8.63 -15.97
N THR A 313 -22.17 8.34 -16.87
CA THR A 313 -23.43 9.07 -16.97
C THR A 313 -24.57 8.25 -16.39
N PHE A 314 -25.47 8.91 -15.67
CA PHE A 314 -26.65 8.29 -15.10
C PHE A 314 -27.84 9.25 -15.05
N VAL A 315 -29.03 8.68 -14.89
CA VAL A 315 -30.28 9.41 -14.67
C VAL A 315 -30.82 9.02 -13.30
N ALA A 316 -31.21 9.99 -12.48
CA ALA A 316 -31.88 9.67 -11.22
C ALA A 316 -33.23 9.01 -11.49
N ALA A 317 -33.40 7.78 -11.03
CA ALA A 317 -34.64 7.03 -11.12
C ALA A 317 -35.52 7.20 -9.87
N GLN A 318 -34.91 7.57 -8.74
CA GLN A 318 -35.57 7.80 -7.46
C GLN A 318 -35.03 9.08 -6.83
N ALA A 319 -35.85 9.73 -6.00
CA ALA A 319 -35.40 10.81 -5.14
C ALA A 319 -34.71 10.21 -3.90
N VAL A 320 -33.51 10.67 -3.59
CA VAL A 320 -32.78 10.37 -2.36
C VAL A 320 -32.15 11.66 -1.84
N GLU A 321 -31.95 11.74 -0.53
CA GLU A 321 -31.22 12.84 0.09
C GLU A 321 -29.76 12.84 -0.38
N VAL A 322 -29.28 14.03 -0.72
CA VAL A 322 -27.91 14.33 -1.12
C VAL A 322 -27.55 15.70 -0.58
N GLN A 323 -26.26 15.93 -0.34
CA GLN A 323 -25.77 17.28 -0.05
C GLN A 323 -25.40 17.97 -1.37
N ALA A 324 -26.14 19.01 -1.72
CA ALA A 324 -25.86 19.83 -2.89
C ALA A 324 -24.90 20.96 -2.52
N GLU A 325 -23.84 21.14 -3.32
CA GLU A 325 -22.78 22.11 -3.09
C GLU A 325 -22.39 22.83 -4.39
N ILE A 326 -21.84 24.03 -4.25
CA ILE A 326 -21.07 24.66 -5.33
C ILE A 326 -19.62 24.19 -5.21
N ALA A 327 -19.09 23.57 -6.27
CA ALA A 327 -17.71 23.13 -6.32
C ALA A 327 -16.76 24.32 -6.03
N PRO A 328 -15.90 24.24 -5.00
CA PRO A 328 -14.95 25.31 -4.71
C PRO A 328 -13.87 25.37 -5.79
N GLY A 329 -13.19 26.50 -5.93
CA GLY A 329 -12.00 26.60 -6.77
C GLY A 329 -10.86 25.73 -6.22
N TRP A 330 -10.34 24.82 -7.05
CA TRP A 330 -9.26 23.91 -6.67
C TRP A 330 -8.47 23.44 -7.91
N PHE A 331 -7.29 22.85 -7.73
CA PHE A 331 -6.39 22.39 -8.82
C PHE A 331 -6.14 23.45 -9.92
N GLY A 332 -6.09 24.74 -9.54
CA GLY A 332 -5.92 25.85 -10.48
C GLY A 332 -7.16 26.18 -11.32
N GLN A 333 -8.31 25.60 -10.99
CA GLN A 333 -9.59 25.84 -11.66
C GLN A 333 -10.52 26.70 -10.78
N PRO A 334 -11.44 27.47 -11.40
CA PRO A 334 -12.35 28.35 -10.67
C PRO A 334 -13.46 27.61 -9.92
N GLY A 335 -13.83 26.39 -10.33
CA GLY A 335 -15.01 25.70 -9.80
C GLY A 335 -16.30 26.39 -10.20
N GLY A 336 -17.32 26.31 -9.35
CA GLY A 336 -18.62 26.97 -9.55
C GLY A 336 -19.72 26.05 -10.07
N GLY A 337 -19.41 24.80 -10.41
CA GLY A 337 -20.42 23.81 -10.83
C GLY A 337 -21.26 23.33 -9.66
N LEU A 338 -22.54 23.09 -9.89
CA LEU A 338 -23.41 22.43 -8.92
C LEU A 338 -23.07 20.92 -8.87
N ARG A 339 -22.66 20.46 -7.69
CA ARG A 339 -22.33 19.06 -7.40
C ARG A 339 -23.17 18.52 -6.26
N PHE A 340 -23.20 17.21 -6.15
CA PHE A 340 -23.95 16.46 -5.16
C PHE A 340 -23.02 15.46 -4.50
N HIS A 341 -22.99 15.46 -3.18
CA HIS A 341 -22.33 14.47 -2.35
C HIS A 341 -23.36 13.39 -1.94
N VAL A 342 -22.92 12.15 -1.93
CA VAL A 342 -23.72 11.00 -1.48
C VAL A 342 -23.86 11.06 0.04
N GLU A 343 -25.09 10.93 0.53
CA GLU A 343 -25.39 10.86 1.95
C GLU A 343 -25.71 9.43 2.40
N GLU A 344 -25.58 9.19 3.70
CA GLU A 344 -25.95 7.93 4.32
C GLU A 344 -27.42 7.56 4.01
N PRO A 345 -27.74 6.26 3.84
CA PRO A 345 -26.90 5.09 4.14
C PRO A 345 -25.95 4.66 3.01
N ALA A 346 -25.97 5.35 1.86
CA ALA A 346 -25.09 5.01 0.76
C ALA A 346 -23.67 5.52 1.04
N ARG A 347 -22.67 4.72 0.66
CA ARG A 347 -21.24 5.02 0.90
C ARG A 347 -20.48 5.45 -0.36
N GLY A 348 -21.21 5.69 -1.44
CA GLY A 348 -20.67 6.14 -2.73
C GLY A 348 -21.65 5.96 -3.87
N VAL A 349 -21.33 6.55 -5.03
CA VAL A 349 -22.20 6.56 -6.22
C VAL A 349 -22.45 5.13 -6.72
N ARG A 350 -21.50 4.20 -6.56
CA ARG A 350 -21.70 2.77 -6.84
C ARG A 350 -22.94 2.22 -6.14
N GLU A 351 -23.13 2.50 -4.85
CA GLU A 351 -24.25 1.96 -4.08
C GLU A 351 -25.59 2.58 -4.51
N LEU A 352 -25.61 3.87 -4.85
CA LEU A 352 -26.77 4.51 -5.47
C LEU A 352 -27.14 3.87 -6.81
N VAL A 353 -26.16 3.45 -7.60
CA VAL A 353 -26.40 2.74 -8.86
C VAL A 353 -26.93 1.32 -8.60
N ARG A 354 -26.29 0.56 -7.70
CA ARG A 354 -26.70 -0.83 -7.39
C ARG A 354 -28.08 -0.92 -6.74
N SER A 355 -28.48 0.07 -5.95
CA SER A 355 -29.81 0.17 -5.36
C SER A 355 -30.89 0.66 -6.34
N GLY A 356 -30.50 1.08 -7.56
CA GLY A 356 -31.41 1.58 -8.57
C GLY A 356 -31.91 3.01 -8.32
N VAL A 357 -31.25 3.78 -7.44
CA VAL A 357 -31.49 5.22 -7.31
C VAL A 357 -30.97 5.96 -8.52
N LEU A 358 -29.77 5.60 -8.99
CA LEU A 358 -29.16 6.11 -10.21
C LEU A 358 -29.15 5.01 -11.27
N ARG A 359 -29.74 5.28 -12.43
CA ARG A 359 -29.72 4.34 -13.55
C ARG A 359 -28.57 4.70 -14.50
N PRO A 360 -27.61 3.80 -14.75
CA PRO A 360 -26.50 4.09 -15.65
C PRO A 360 -27.01 4.19 -17.10
N VAL A 361 -26.38 5.08 -17.87
CA VAL A 361 -26.81 5.42 -19.24
C VAL A 361 -25.62 5.39 -20.20
N ILE A 362 -25.83 4.81 -21.38
CA ILE A 362 -24.96 5.01 -22.54
C ILE A 362 -25.57 6.14 -23.38
N VAL A 363 -24.83 7.23 -23.54
CA VAL A 363 -25.30 8.37 -24.33
C VAL A 363 -25.11 8.06 -25.82
N THR A 364 -26.21 7.99 -26.56
CA THR A 364 -26.20 7.80 -28.02
C THR A 364 -26.32 9.13 -28.75
N ARG A 365 -25.81 9.19 -29.98
CA ARG A 365 -25.92 10.37 -30.84
C ARG A 365 -27.34 10.59 -31.34
#